data_AF-A0A1F6W6G0-F1
#
_entry.id   AF-A0A1F6W6G0-F1
#
_cell.length_a   1.000
_cell.length_b   1.000
_cell.length_c   1.000
_cell.angle_alpha   90.00
_cell.angle_beta   90.00
_cell.angle_gamma   90.00
#
_symmetry.space_group_name_H-M   'P 1'
#
loop_
_entity.id
_entity.type
_entity.pdbx_description
1 polymer ?
#
loop_
_entity_poly.entity_id
_entity_poly.type
_entity_poly.pdbx_seq_one_letter_code
_entity_poly.pdbx_strand_id
1 'polypeptide(L)'
;MKFISGKLKHLNNYFKRWLYAKRHSALNQYTEEYLEYFGHLFSRAATTSGFNYLCTLLRVEGITSGHWDAFVEAEEAAMDFSRLLRKMSKGQEKRALRMGLFLYSHSTEMSVPYEIISNLLRSCQDKPYKMYPFAHLVRVEKGKTPSIFAKRYLPTPVKKIQHIKELAVACGEERIGEIFDTFFRNDVRNAFYHSDYAISDEEFRIIEGGEIGKQTIKLEELSDLLSRCFAFYSAFFITFNQVRRGLVVGKKFLRKPNYEVLELLSDEDGLTGFKIHFPNGSYAMFERKKYKGTTGLNLMCLEEGIQLNVGDLKKYNEADGWYVNGKSFEEYGTRYNRIGFWFPIIFSRNSDTLQKKATEATKDKVVQGCLFYIYATGHKAIEFVIKSKSDLRQKGNLLKKLLGKDSKKLIIENIPNNGNSSFLYDGTYYLENDRPETIRNALNDIENYIDGLKRKFGDNINYRLKYQMYSDGSAGKKEKTGENTFSITFSMDDPRTTLVASNLELFPKADWKIKEEWV
;
A
#
# COMPACT_ATOMS: atom_id res chain seq x y z
N MET A 1 52.44 -38.57 31.35
CA MET A 1 51.68 -37.49 30.68
C MET A 1 50.61 -38.06 29.72
N LYS A 2 49.46 -38.55 30.20
CA LYS A 2 48.43 -39.15 29.31
C LYS A 2 46.97 -38.98 29.79
N PHE A 3 46.69 -37.96 30.62
CA PHE A 3 45.40 -37.82 31.32
C PHE A 3 44.61 -36.52 31.09
N ILE A 4 45.08 -35.62 30.21
CA ILE A 4 44.42 -34.30 29.97
C ILE A 4 43.68 -34.24 28.62
N SER A 5 44.03 -35.07 27.62
CA SER A 5 43.45 -34.99 26.27
C SER A 5 42.00 -35.51 26.14
N GLY A 6 41.46 -36.20 27.14
CA GLY A 6 40.12 -36.78 27.10
C GLY A 6 38.97 -35.79 27.39
N LYS A 7 39.12 -34.91 28.39
CA LYS A 7 38.04 -34.03 28.84
C LYS A 7 37.76 -32.83 27.91
N LEU A 8 38.77 -32.33 27.19
CA LEU A 8 38.61 -31.23 26.23
C LEU A 8 37.76 -31.61 25.00
N LYS A 9 37.78 -32.87 24.53
CA LYS A 9 36.96 -33.31 23.38
C LYS A 9 35.46 -33.41 23.70
N HIS A 10 35.08 -33.61 24.96
CA HIS A 10 33.66 -33.66 25.35
C HIS A 10 33.03 -32.26 25.50
N LEU A 11 33.77 -31.30 26.07
CA LEU A 11 33.32 -29.89 26.15
C LEU A 11 33.09 -29.28 24.76
N ASN A 12 34.01 -29.50 23.81
CA ASN A 12 33.90 -29.00 22.44
C ASN A 12 32.64 -29.54 21.71
N ASN A 13 32.22 -30.78 21.97
CA ASN A 13 30.99 -31.36 21.41
C ASN A 13 29.70 -30.80 22.03
N TYR A 14 29.70 -30.50 23.33
CA TYR A 14 28.53 -29.91 24.00
C TYR A 14 28.33 -28.45 23.56
N PHE A 15 29.42 -27.67 23.53
CA PHE A 15 29.41 -26.28 23.07
C PHE A 15 28.97 -26.16 21.60
N LYS A 16 29.45 -27.07 20.72
CA LYS A 16 28.99 -27.11 19.31
C LYS A 16 27.53 -27.51 19.15
N ARG A 17 27.01 -28.45 19.95
CA ARG A 17 25.56 -28.79 19.95
C ARG A 17 24.71 -27.63 20.48
N TRP A 18 25.16 -26.96 21.53
CA TRP A 18 24.51 -25.78 22.09
C TRP A 18 24.50 -24.62 21.10
N LEU A 19 25.62 -24.33 20.43
CA LEU A 19 25.69 -23.38 19.32
C LEU A 19 24.73 -23.75 18.18
N TYR A 20 24.65 -25.02 17.76
CA TYR A 20 23.78 -25.44 16.67
C TYR A 20 22.29 -25.28 17.00
N ALA A 21 21.88 -25.63 18.22
CA ALA A 21 20.51 -25.46 18.71
C ALA A 21 20.17 -23.97 18.93
N LYS A 22 21.05 -23.22 19.61
CA LYS A 22 20.88 -21.78 19.87
C LYS A 22 20.90 -20.96 18.59
N ARG A 23 21.63 -21.38 17.55
CA ARG A 23 21.63 -20.74 16.23
C ARG A 23 20.29 -20.93 15.50
N HIS A 24 19.64 -22.08 15.63
CA HIS A 24 18.29 -22.26 15.09
C HIS A 24 17.26 -21.42 15.84
N SER A 25 17.33 -21.35 17.18
CA SER A 25 16.42 -20.49 17.94
C SER A 25 16.65 -18.99 17.67
N ALA A 26 17.92 -18.55 17.58
CA ALA A 26 18.25 -17.16 17.30
C ALA A 26 17.89 -16.75 15.87
N LEU A 27 18.16 -17.59 14.85
CA LEU A 27 17.74 -17.34 13.48
C LEU A 27 16.21 -17.19 13.37
N ASN A 28 15.45 -18.07 14.03
CA ASN A 28 14.00 -17.98 14.06
C ASN A 28 13.53 -16.70 14.78
N GLN A 29 14.08 -16.39 15.94
CA GLN A 29 13.76 -15.17 16.71
C GLN A 29 14.01 -13.90 15.90
N TYR A 30 15.18 -13.77 15.25
CA TYR A 30 15.46 -12.63 14.36
C TYR A 30 14.52 -12.62 13.15
N THR A 31 14.14 -13.78 12.61
CA THR A 31 13.20 -13.85 11.47
C THR A 31 11.81 -13.39 11.88
N GLU A 32 11.31 -13.80 13.04
CA GLU A 32 10.03 -13.34 13.61
C GLU A 32 10.03 -11.83 13.87
N GLU A 33 11.10 -11.30 14.48
CA GLU A 33 11.28 -9.86 14.71
C GLU A 33 11.26 -9.06 13.39
N TYR A 34 11.98 -9.51 12.37
CA TYR A 34 12.04 -8.82 11.09
C TYR A 34 10.78 -9.02 10.24
N LEU A 35 10.05 -10.13 10.41
CA LEU A 35 8.73 -10.33 9.80
C LEU A 35 7.70 -9.32 10.36
N GLU A 36 7.70 -9.09 11.68
CA GLU A 36 6.87 -8.06 12.30
C GLU A 36 7.22 -6.67 11.74
N TYR A 37 8.51 -6.31 11.70
CA TYR A 37 8.96 -5.03 11.16
C TYR A 37 8.59 -4.83 9.68
N PHE A 38 8.84 -5.82 8.82
CA PHE A 38 8.45 -5.72 7.41
C PHE A 38 6.94 -5.71 7.23
N GLY A 39 6.18 -6.45 8.03
CA GLY A 39 4.71 -6.41 8.02
C GLY A 39 4.18 -5.00 8.31
N HIS A 40 4.73 -4.32 9.31
CA HIS A 40 4.46 -2.91 9.60
C HIS A 40 4.84 -2.00 8.44
N LEU A 41 6.09 -2.04 7.96
CA LEU A 41 6.59 -1.14 6.90
C LEU A 41 5.79 -1.27 5.59
N PHE A 42 5.50 -2.50 5.15
CA PHE A 42 4.70 -2.73 3.94
C PHE A 42 3.25 -2.24 4.13
N SER A 43 2.64 -2.46 5.30
CA SER A 43 1.30 -1.97 5.63
C SER A 43 1.21 -0.44 5.65
N ARG A 44 2.21 0.22 6.26
CA ARG A 44 2.33 1.69 6.28
C ARG A 44 2.48 2.26 4.86
N ALA A 45 3.36 1.68 4.03
CA ALA A 45 3.52 2.10 2.65
C ALA A 45 2.24 1.92 1.82
N ALA A 46 1.53 0.79 1.99
CA ALA A 46 0.27 0.49 1.32
C ALA A 46 -0.86 1.48 1.68
N THR A 47 -0.93 1.87 2.95
CA THR A 47 -1.97 2.78 3.45
C THR A 47 -1.71 4.24 3.11
N THR A 48 -0.44 4.66 2.98
CA THR A 48 -0.09 6.04 2.61
C THR A 48 -0.23 6.30 1.12
N SER A 49 0.38 5.49 0.24
CA SER A 49 0.52 5.84 -1.18
C SER A 49 0.28 4.64 -2.11
N GLY A 50 -0.98 4.21 -2.21
CA GLY A 50 -1.36 2.91 -2.79
C GLY A 50 -0.86 2.63 -4.22
N PHE A 51 -0.82 3.62 -5.12
CA PHE A 51 -0.31 3.40 -6.49
C PHE A 51 1.23 3.37 -6.55
N ASN A 52 1.92 4.22 -5.77
CA ASN A 52 3.39 4.17 -5.67
C ASN A 52 3.85 2.86 -5.02
N TYR A 53 3.12 2.39 -4.00
CA TYR A 53 3.30 1.08 -3.39
C TYR A 53 3.09 -0.07 -4.39
N LEU A 54 2.02 -0.04 -5.19
CA LEU A 54 1.80 -1.03 -6.26
C LEU A 54 2.97 -1.06 -7.26
N CYS A 55 3.47 0.11 -7.68
CA CYS A 55 4.62 0.20 -8.58
C CYS A 55 5.93 -0.29 -7.92
N THR A 56 6.06 -0.13 -6.60
CA THR A 56 7.17 -0.67 -5.80
C THR A 56 7.17 -2.19 -5.79
N LEU A 57 6.02 -2.82 -5.53
CA LEU A 57 5.88 -4.29 -5.53
C LEU A 57 6.13 -4.92 -6.90
N LEU A 58 5.71 -4.24 -7.97
CA LEU A 58 5.90 -4.68 -9.35
C LEU A 58 7.31 -4.38 -9.89
N ARG A 59 8.06 -3.50 -9.23
CA ARG A 59 9.33 -2.93 -9.71
C ARG A 59 9.15 -2.40 -11.13
N VAL A 60 8.30 -1.40 -11.32
CA VAL A 60 8.00 -0.87 -12.67
C VAL A 60 9.26 -0.31 -13.30
N GLU A 61 9.69 -0.90 -14.41
CA GLU A 61 10.92 -0.53 -15.12
C GLU A 61 10.70 -0.48 -16.64
N GLY A 62 11.77 -0.24 -17.41
CA GLY A 62 11.75 -0.36 -18.87
C GLY A 62 11.42 -1.77 -19.37
N ILE A 63 11.16 -1.90 -20.67
CA ILE A 63 10.88 -3.19 -21.32
C ILE A 63 12.16 -4.03 -21.36
N THR A 64 12.08 -5.26 -20.88
CA THR A 64 13.17 -6.25 -20.84
C THR A 64 12.70 -7.58 -21.42
N SER A 65 13.59 -8.31 -22.08
CA SER A 65 13.31 -9.67 -22.56
C SER A 65 13.35 -10.69 -21.42
N GLY A 66 12.87 -11.91 -21.70
CA GLY A 66 12.91 -13.01 -20.74
C GLY A 66 14.31 -13.30 -20.19
N HIS A 67 14.35 -13.81 -18.95
CA HIS A 67 15.57 -14.20 -18.23
C HIS A 67 16.56 -13.07 -17.85
N TRP A 68 16.17 -11.78 -17.95
CA TRP A 68 17.00 -10.65 -17.49
C TRP A 68 16.66 -10.12 -16.09
N ASP A 69 15.77 -10.77 -15.34
CA ASP A 69 15.40 -10.34 -13.99
C ASP A 69 16.39 -10.88 -12.94
N ALA A 70 17.46 -10.11 -12.69
CA ALA A 70 18.50 -10.46 -11.74
C ALA A 70 18.00 -10.68 -10.28
N PHE A 71 16.80 -10.21 -9.92
CA PHE A 71 16.22 -10.49 -8.60
C PHE A 71 15.72 -11.92 -8.48
N VAL A 72 15.12 -12.45 -9.56
CA VAL A 72 14.65 -13.85 -9.63
C VAL A 72 15.85 -14.78 -9.46
N GLU A 73 16.89 -14.59 -10.28
CA GLU A 73 18.13 -15.36 -10.20
C GLU A 73 18.75 -15.30 -8.79
N ALA A 74 18.81 -14.10 -8.21
CA ALA A 74 19.43 -13.92 -6.89
C ALA A 74 18.60 -14.52 -5.74
N GLU A 75 17.27 -14.53 -5.82
CA GLU A 75 16.37 -15.23 -4.89
C GLU A 75 16.54 -16.75 -5.00
N GLU A 76 16.54 -17.29 -6.23
CA GLU A 76 16.67 -18.73 -6.48
C GLU A 76 18.05 -19.26 -6.06
N ALA A 77 19.12 -18.53 -6.38
CA ALA A 77 20.47 -18.78 -5.87
C ALA A 77 20.50 -18.79 -4.33
N ALA A 78 19.89 -17.79 -3.68
CA ALA A 78 19.84 -17.73 -2.21
C ALA A 78 19.09 -18.94 -1.59
N MET A 79 18.01 -19.40 -2.23
CA MET A 79 17.31 -20.62 -1.82
C MET A 79 18.16 -21.87 -1.99
N ASP A 80 18.88 -22.01 -3.10
CA ASP A 80 19.71 -23.20 -3.38
C ASP A 80 20.96 -23.27 -2.50
N PHE A 81 21.68 -22.17 -2.29
CA PHE A 81 22.77 -22.14 -1.32
C PHE A 81 22.27 -22.40 0.11
N SER A 82 21.08 -21.92 0.47
CA SER A 82 20.43 -22.25 1.74
C SER A 82 20.06 -23.73 1.87
N ARG A 83 19.63 -24.40 0.79
CA ARG A 83 19.36 -25.85 0.75
C ARG A 83 20.66 -26.65 0.88
N LEU A 84 21.73 -26.23 0.21
CA LEU A 84 23.05 -26.87 0.31
C LEU A 84 23.64 -26.74 1.71
N LEU A 85 23.54 -25.56 2.34
CA LEU A 85 24.03 -25.31 3.69
C LEU A 85 23.36 -26.25 4.72
N ARG A 86 22.04 -26.45 4.62
CA ARG A 86 21.27 -27.38 5.48
C ARG A 86 21.67 -28.85 5.32
N LYS A 87 22.25 -29.25 4.18
CA LYS A 87 22.72 -30.62 3.91
C LYS A 87 24.14 -30.90 4.42
N MET A 88 24.89 -29.87 4.86
CA MET A 88 26.27 -30.07 5.32
C MET A 88 26.30 -30.79 6.66
N SER A 89 27.22 -31.76 6.79
CA SER A 89 27.31 -32.64 7.95
C SER A 89 28.37 -32.19 8.96
N LYS A 90 28.34 -32.82 10.14
CA LYS A 90 29.36 -32.63 11.18
C LYS A 90 30.75 -32.97 10.65
N GLY A 91 31.75 -32.14 10.94
CA GLY A 91 33.09 -32.22 10.32
C GLY A 91 33.24 -31.36 9.06
N GLN A 92 32.18 -30.70 8.58
CA GLN A 92 32.22 -29.75 7.45
C GLN A 92 32.11 -28.29 7.89
N GLU A 93 32.37 -27.96 9.16
CA GLU A 93 32.08 -26.65 9.76
C GLU A 93 32.75 -25.49 9.02
N LYS A 94 34.04 -25.61 8.63
CA LYS A 94 34.73 -24.58 7.83
C LYS A 94 34.17 -24.43 6.42
N ARG A 95 33.62 -25.50 5.83
CA ARG A 95 32.94 -25.44 4.51
C ARG A 95 31.57 -24.76 4.64
N ALA A 96 30.81 -25.09 5.68
CA ALA A 96 29.54 -24.45 5.99
C ALA A 96 29.72 -22.95 6.28
N LEU A 97 30.76 -22.55 7.01
CA LEU A 97 31.08 -21.15 7.26
C LEU A 97 31.43 -20.39 5.97
N ARG A 98 32.27 -20.95 5.10
CA ARG A 98 32.59 -20.35 3.79
C ARG A 98 31.36 -20.21 2.89
N MET A 99 30.47 -21.21 2.88
CA MET A 99 29.19 -21.14 2.16
C MET A 99 28.26 -20.07 2.77
N GLY A 100 28.26 -19.91 4.09
CA GLY A 100 27.55 -18.84 4.77
C GLY A 100 28.07 -17.45 4.42
N LEU A 101 29.40 -17.26 4.42
CA LEU A 101 30.06 -16.01 3.99
C LEU A 101 29.80 -15.69 2.51
N PHE A 102 29.75 -16.71 1.65
CA PHE A 102 29.35 -16.56 0.25
C PHE A 102 27.91 -16.05 0.14
N LEU A 103 26.95 -16.72 0.80
CA LEU A 103 25.55 -16.29 0.80
C LEU A 103 25.36 -14.88 1.39
N TYR A 104 26.08 -14.54 2.45
CA TYR A 104 26.09 -13.20 3.03
C TYR A 104 26.58 -12.13 2.03
N SER A 105 27.68 -12.43 1.33
CA SER A 105 28.23 -11.51 0.32
C SER A 105 27.31 -11.36 -0.89
N HIS A 106 26.68 -12.47 -1.33
CA HIS A 106 25.66 -12.46 -2.38
C HIS A 106 24.44 -11.62 -1.99
N SER A 107 23.84 -11.90 -0.82
CA SER A 107 22.65 -11.19 -0.34
C SER A 107 22.90 -9.69 -0.16
N THR A 108 24.05 -9.30 0.41
CA THR A 108 24.42 -7.87 0.60
C THR A 108 24.76 -7.13 -0.70
N GLU A 109 24.98 -7.83 -1.81
CA GLU A 109 25.11 -7.20 -3.15
C GLU A 109 23.79 -7.08 -3.92
N MET A 110 22.72 -7.76 -3.49
CA MET A 110 21.42 -7.70 -4.16
C MET A 110 20.88 -6.27 -4.20
N SER A 111 20.77 -5.66 -5.38
CA SER A 111 20.31 -4.27 -5.50
C SER A 111 18.83 -4.09 -5.17
N VAL A 112 17.99 -5.04 -5.60
CA VAL A 112 16.54 -4.93 -5.57
C VAL A 112 15.92 -4.84 -4.15
N PRO A 113 16.38 -5.60 -3.13
CA PRO A 113 15.92 -5.39 -1.75
C PRO A 113 16.11 -3.95 -1.26
N TYR A 114 17.26 -3.33 -1.55
CA TYR A 114 17.50 -1.92 -1.21
C TYR A 114 16.57 -0.97 -1.97
N GLU A 115 16.29 -1.25 -3.25
CA GLU A 115 15.44 -0.42 -4.11
C GLU A 115 13.96 -0.49 -3.71
N ILE A 116 13.49 -1.67 -3.29
CA ILE A 116 12.16 -1.87 -2.71
C ILE A 116 12.07 -1.13 -1.38
N ILE A 117 13.02 -1.34 -0.44
CA ILE A 117 13.01 -0.67 0.88
C ILE A 117 13.02 0.86 0.72
N SER A 118 13.86 1.40 -0.15
CA SER A 118 13.89 2.85 -0.45
C SER A 118 12.55 3.35 -0.97
N ASN A 119 11.90 2.64 -1.91
CA ASN A 119 10.60 3.03 -2.44
C ASN A 119 9.42 2.82 -1.45
N LEU A 120 9.51 1.86 -0.52
CA LEU A 120 8.56 1.73 0.59
C LEU A 120 8.65 2.94 1.51
N LEU A 121 9.85 3.34 1.93
CA LEU A 121 10.06 4.54 2.77
C LEU A 121 9.60 5.82 2.06
N ARG A 122 9.82 5.93 0.75
CA ARG A 122 9.26 7.02 -0.08
C ARG A 122 7.72 6.98 -0.10
N SER A 123 7.12 5.81 -0.23
CA SER A 123 5.66 5.64 -0.18
C SER A 123 5.08 6.05 1.19
N CYS A 124 5.78 5.77 2.30
CA CYS A 124 5.43 6.27 3.64
C CYS A 124 5.53 7.80 3.80
N GLN A 125 6.14 8.49 2.84
CA GLN A 125 6.23 9.97 2.76
C GLN A 125 5.32 10.55 1.66
N ASP A 126 4.45 9.72 1.06
CA ASP A 126 3.68 10.02 -0.16
C ASP A 126 4.52 10.58 -1.32
N LYS A 127 5.79 10.19 -1.41
CA LYS A 127 6.66 10.55 -2.52
C LYS A 127 6.43 9.61 -3.71
N PRO A 128 6.54 10.10 -4.96
CA PRO A 128 6.40 9.27 -6.15
C PRO A 128 7.30 8.03 -6.14
N TYR A 129 6.90 6.96 -6.81
CA TYR A 129 7.76 5.81 -7.09
C TYR A 129 9.00 6.25 -7.91
N LYS A 130 10.19 5.71 -7.60
CA LYS A 130 11.42 5.97 -8.37
C LYS A 130 12.00 4.65 -8.88
N MET A 131 12.07 4.51 -10.21
CA MET A 131 12.60 3.31 -10.89
C MET A 131 14.05 2.99 -10.45
N TYR A 132 14.91 4.01 -10.36
CA TYR A 132 16.29 3.88 -9.90
C TYR A 132 16.53 4.80 -8.69
N PRO A 133 16.13 4.40 -7.46
CA PRO A 133 16.16 5.28 -6.29
C PRO A 133 17.58 5.74 -5.93
N PHE A 134 18.61 4.95 -6.28
CA PHE A 134 20.02 5.26 -6.03
C PHE A 134 20.77 5.88 -7.23
N ALA A 135 20.08 6.30 -8.30
CA ALA A 135 20.74 6.86 -9.50
C ALA A 135 21.64 8.07 -9.19
N HIS A 136 21.22 8.91 -8.23
CA HIS A 136 21.96 10.08 -7.75
C HIS A 136 23.28 9.73 -7.01
N LEU A 137 23.48 8.47 -6.61
CA LEU A 137 24.70 7.98 -5.94
C LEU A 137 25.73 7.37 -6.91
N VAL A 138 25.38 7.24 -8.19
CA VAL A 138 26.27 6.76 -9.25
C VAL A 138 27.37 7.79 -9.49
N ARG A 139 28.63 7.36 -9.41
CA ARG A 139 29.78 8.22 -9.72
C ARG A 139 30.18 8.02 -11.17
N VAL A 140 30.38 9.12 -11.90
CA VAL A 140 30.92 9.12 -13.26
C VAL A 140 32.40 9.50 -13.21
N GLU A 141 33.25 8.75 -13.89
CA GLU A 141 34.67 9.04 -13.98
C GLU A 141 34.90 10.38 -14.72
N LYS A 142 35.49 11.36 -14.04
CA LYS A 142 35.83 12.66 -14.66
C LYS A 142 37.15 12.52 -15.41
N GLY A 143 37.07 12.25 -16.72
CA GLY A 143 38.22 12.15 -17.63
C GLY A 143 38.05 13.01 -18.89
N LYS A 144 39.01 12.92 -19.81
CA LYS A 144 38.94 13.57 -21.14
C LYS A 144 37.89 12.94 -22.08
N THR A 145 37.37 11.78 -21.72
CA THR A 145 36.38 11.02 -22.49
C THR A 145 35.01 11.73 -22.46
N PRO A 146 34.29 11.86 -23.59
CA PRO A 146 32.93 12.40 -23.60
C PRO A 146 32.01 11.67 -22.60
N SER A 147 31.14 12.42 -21.92
CA SER A 147 30.29 11.95 -20.80
C SER A 147 29.45 10.68 -21.11
N ILE A 148 29.12 10.44 -22.38
CA ILE A 148 28.40 9.25 -22.83
C ILE A 148 29.21 7.94 -22.72
N PHE A 149 30.55 8.01 -22.77
CA PHE A 149 31.45 6.87 -22.64
C PHE A 149 32.20 6.84 -21.30
N ALA A 150 31.95 7.81 -20.42
CA ALA A 150 32.60 7.88 -19.12
C ALA A 150 32.16 6.71 -18.23
N LYS A 151 33.13 6.05 -17.59
CA LYS A 151 32.88 4.87 -16.75
C LYS A 151 31.97 5.23 -15.58
N ARG A 152 30.92 4.44 -15.39
CA ARG A 152 29.94 4.62 -14.31
C ARG A 152 30.20 3.61 -13.20
N TYR A 153 30.37 4.11 -11.98
CA TYR A 153 30.52 3.32 -10.77
C TYR A 153 29.20 3.31 -10.02
N LEU A 154 28.56 2.14 -9.97
CA LEU A 154 27.34 1.92 -9.21
C LEU A 154 27.56 2.18 -7.71
N PRO A 155 26.51 2.59 -6.97
CA PRO A 155 26.61 2.74 -5.52
C PRO A 155 26.86 1.39 -4.83
N THR A 156 27.85 1.36 -3.94
CA THR A 156 28.13 0.21 -3.06
C THR A 156 27.01 0.02 -2.04
N PRO A 157 26.85 -1.18 -1.44
CA PRO A 157 25.85 -1.42 -0.41
C PRO A 157 25.92 -0.43 0.75
N VAL A 158 27.13 -0.04 1.18
CA VAL A 158 27.36 1.02 2.20
C VAL A 158 26.58 2.29 1.88
N LYS A 159 26.66 2.79 0.64
CA LYS A 159 25.96 4.01 0.21
C LYS A 159 24.44 3.81 0.11
N LYS A 160 23.99 2.64 -0.33
CA LYS A 160 22.56 2.30 -0.42
C LYS A 160 21.94 2.26 0.97
N ILE A 161 22.59 1.59 1.92
CA ILE A 161 22.19 1.51 3.33
C ILE A 161 22.19 2.91 3.96
N GLN A 162 23.24 3.71 3.76
CA GLN A 162 23.30 5.08 4.27
C GLN A 162 22.12 5.93 3.75
N HIS A 163 21.81 5.85 2.46
CA HIS A 163 20.66 6.55 1.89
C HIS A 163 19.31 6.03 2.41
N ILE A 164 19.19 4.72 2.67
CA ILE A 164 18.01 4.15 3.31
C ILE A 164 17.85 4.69 4.74
N LYS A 165 18.94 4.83 5.52
CA LYS A 165 18.89 5.44 6.86
C LYS A 165 18.41 6.90 6.82
N GLU A 166 18.91 7.69 5.86
CA GLU A 166 18.47 9.08 5.65
C GLU A 166 16.96 9.15 5.34
N LEU A 167 16.46 8.27 4.46
CA LEU A 167 15.03 8.16 4.18
C LEU A 167 14.21 7.68 5.39
N ALA A 168 14.74 6.76 6.18
CA ALA A 168 14.09 6.19 7.35
C ALA A 168 13.89 7.21 8.47
N VAL A 169 14.94 7.99 8.80
CA VAL A 169 14.84 9.14 9.74
C VAL A 169 13.81 10.15 9.24
N ALA A 170 13.77 10.42 7.93
CA ALA A 170 12.82 11.36 7.35
C ALA A 170 11.34 10.91 7.38
N CYS A 171 11.03 9.68 7.82
CA CYS A 171 9.65 9.22 8.04
C CYS A 171 9.39 8.54 9.39
N GLY A 172 10.34 8.52 10.32
CA GLY A 172 10.18 7.81 11.59
C GLY A 172 10.09 6.28 11.40
N GLU A 173 11.04 5.72 10.64
CA GLU A 173 11.22 4.28 10.41
C GLU A 173 12.67 3.85 10.71
N GLU A 174 13.37 4.56 11.62
CA GLU A 174 14.80 4.44 11.92
C GLU A 174 15.26 3.00 12.19
N ARG A 175 14.36 2.15 12.69
CA ARG A 175 14.60 0.73 12.99
C ARG A 175 15.17 -0.06 11.81
N ILE A 176 14.86 0.27 10.55
CA ILE A 176 15.53 -0.38 9.40
C ILE A 176 17.04 -0.11 9.37
N GLY A 177 17.46 1.09 9.79
CA GLY A 177 18.86 1.48 9.90
C GLY A 177 19.58 0.70 11.00
N GLU A 178 18.94 0.60 12.17
CA GLU A 178 19.43 -0.20 13.30
C GLU A 178 19.58 -1.68 12.90
N ILE A 179 18.57 -2.25 12.23
CA ILE A 179 18.61 -3.63 11.74
C ILE A 179 19.81 -3.85 10.81
N PHE A 180 20.07 -2.94 9.86
CA PHE A 180 21.27 -3.03 9.02
C PHE A 180 22.57 -2.99 9.83
N ASP A 181 22.67 -2.15 10.87
CA ASP A 181 23.86 -2.10 11.72
C ASP A 181 24.12 -3.39 12.51
N THR A 182 23.08 -4.20 12.77
CA THR A 182 23.27 -5.49 13.46
C THR A 182 23.91 -6.59 12.59
N PHE A 183 23.97 -6.44 11.26
CA PHE A 183 24.52 -7.48 10.39
C PHE A 183 25.41 -7.02 9.24
N PHE A 184 25.32 -5.77 8.78
CA PHE A 184 26.08 -5.32 7.62
C PHE A 184 27.49 -4.86 8.02
N ARG A 185 28.46 -5.76 7.82
CA ARG A 185 29.90 -5.52 7.98
C ARG A 185 30.62 -5.54 6.62
N ASN A 186 31.02 -4.36 6.17
CA ASN A 186 31.67 -4.17 4.86
C ASN A 186 33.09 -4.77 4.81
N ASP A 187 33.80 -4.75 5.94
CA ASP A 187 35.10 -5.40 6.14
C ASP A 187 34.99 -6.93 5.95
N VAL A 188 34.03 -7.59 6.59
CA VAL A 188 33.76 -9.04 6.42
C VAL A 188 33.42 -9.37 4.97
N ARG A 189 32.56 -8.57 4.33
CA ARG A 189 32.19 -8.70 2.91
C ARG A 189 33.43 -8.59 2.01
N ASN A 190 34.21 -7.52 2.16
CA ASN A 190 35.40 -7.26 1.36
C ASN A 190 36.44 -8.37 1.52
N ALA A 191 36.77 -8.72 2.76
CA ALA A 191 37.73 -9.77 3.07
C ALA A 191 37.36 -11.10 2.43
N PHE A 192 36.07 -11.50 2.49
CA PHE A 192 35.62 -12.71 1.81
C PHE A 192 35.68 -12.60 0.29
N TYR A 193 35.19 -11.50 -0.29
CA TYR A 193 35.10 -11.31 -1.74
C TYR A 193 36.48 -11.24 -2.42
N HIS A 194 37.47 -10.63 -1.76
CA HIS A 194 38.84 -10.53 -2.26
C HIS A 194 39.75 -11.70 -1.82
N SER A 195 39.22 -12.64 -1.02
CA SER A 195 39.96 -13.76 -0.41
C SER A 195 41.04 -13.35 0.61
N ASP A 196 40.99 -12.12 1.12
CA ASP A 196 41.89 -11.57 2.14
C ASP A 196 41.50 -12.04 3.56
N TYR A 197 41.35 -13.36 3.75
CA TYR A 197 40.92 -13.93 5.03
C TYR A 197 41.48 -15.32 5.34
N ALA A 198 41.51 -15.65 6.64
CA ALA A 198 41.79 -17.00 7.14
C ALA A 198 40.75 -17.43 8.20
N ILE A 199 40.47 -18.74 8.28
CA ILE A 199 39.54 -19.33 9.28
C ILE A 199 40.32 -20.30 10.17
N SER A 200 40.52 -19.92 11.44
CA SER A 200 41.04 -20.81 12.50
C SER A 200 39.90 -21.69 13.04
N ASP A 201 40.05 -22.29 14.22
CA ASP A 201 39.00 -23.11 14.83
C ASP A 201 38.06 -22.27 15.72
N GLU A 202 38.48 -21.05 16.09
CA GLU A 202 37.80 -20.10 16.97
C GLU A 202 37.53 -18.73 16.33
N GLU A 203 38.23 -18.38 15.24
CA GLU A 203 38.25 -17.01 14.68
C GLU A 203 38.19 -16.97 13.15
N PHE A 204 37.56 -15.91 12.63
CA PHE A 204 37.73 -15.40 11.27
C PHE A 204 38.71 -14.23 11.31
N ARG A 205 39.76 -14.27 10.50
CA ARG A 205 40.85 -13.29 10.48
C ARG A 205 40.88 -12.58 9.14
N ILE A 206 40.79 -11.26 9.14
CA ILE A 206 40.90 -10.38 7.96
C ILE A 206 42.37 -9.99 7.78
N ILE A 207 42.85 -10.00 6.53
CA ILE A 207 44.25 -9.78 6.15
C ILE A 207 44.35 -8.64 5.12
N GLU A 208 43.67 -7.52 5.40
CA GLU A 208 43.71 -6.33 4.56
C GLU A 208 44.94 -5.47 4.92
N GLY A 209 45.72 -5.00 3.93
CA GLY A 209 46.79 -4.00 4.16
C GLY A 209 48.03 -4.43 4.97
N GLY A 210 48.26 -5.73 5.22
CA GLY A 210 49.47 -6.23 5.91
C GLY A 210 49.33 -6.27 7.44
N GLU A 211 50.41 -6.06 8.19
CA GLU A 211 50.42 -6.13 9.68
C GLU A 211 49.39 -5.19 10.34
N ILE A 212 49.20 -3.99 9.78
CA ILE A 212 48.45 -2.89 10.42
C ILE A 212 46.92 -3.05 10.26
N GLY A 213 46.45 -3.75 9.22
CA GLY A 213 45.03 -3.96 8.96
C GLY A 213 44.49 -5.34 9.36
N LYS A 214 45.26 -6.14 10.12
CA LYS A 214 44.79 -7.42 10.66
C LYS A 214 43.63 -7.20 11.64
N GLN A 215 42.51 -7.85 11.38
CA GLN A 215 41.37 -7.88 12.30
C GLN A 215 40.93 -9.31 12.58
N THR A 216 40.40 -9.55 13.78
CA THR A 216 40.00 -10.88 14.25
C THR A 216 38.58 -10.80 14.80
N ILE A 217 37.71 -11.67 14.29
CA ILE A 217 36.29 -11.77 14.64
C ILE A 217 36.05 -13.18 15.17
N LYS A 218 35.39 -13.31 16.34
CA LYS A 218 35.08 -14.63 16.91
C LYS A 218 34.06 -15.35 16.05
N LEU A 219 34.17 -16.68 15.93
CA LEU A 219 33.22 -17.45 15.11
C LEU A 219 31.78 -17.41 15.65
N GLU A 220 31.58 -17.17 16.95
CA GLU A 220 30.25 -16.93 17.52
C GLU A 220 29.65 -15.60 17.05
N GLU A 221 30.44 -14.52 17.07
CA GLU A 221 30.04 -13.19 16.59
C GLU A 221 29.72 -13.21 15.09
N LEU A 222 30.62 -13.82 14.29
CA LEU A 222 30.38 -14.01 12.86
C LEU A 222 29.15 -14.89 12.60
N SER A 223 28.90 -15.92 13.43
CA SER A 223 27.71 -16.75 13.30
C SER A 223 26.41 -16.02 13.64
N ASP A 224 26.43 -15.08 14.59
CA ASP A 224 25.28 -14.24 14.92
C ASP A 224 24.99 -13.26 13.78
N LEU A 225 26.02 -12.56 13.28
CA LEU A 225 25.97 -11.67 12.13
C LEU A 225 25.38 -12.37 10.88
N LEU A 226 25.88 -13.56 10.54
CA LEU A 226 25.35 -14.35 9.44
C LEU A 226 23.88 -14.74 9.67
N SER A 227 23.51 -15.07 10.91
CA SER A 227 22.12 -15.44 11.24
C SER A 227 21.17 -14.24 11.12
N ARG A 228 21.58 -13.05 11.56
CA ARG A 228 20.82 -11.79 11.40
C ARG A 228 20.64 -11.43 9.92
N CYS A 229 21.71 -11.50 9.12
CA CYS A 229 21.61 -11.31 7.67
C CYS A 229 20.62 -12.30 7.05
N PHE A 230 20.72 -13.59 7.35
CA PHE A 230 19.82 -14.59 6.76
C PHE A 230 18.38 -14.43 7.22
N ALA A 231 18.14 -14.08 8.48
CA ALA A 231 16.82 -13.71 9.00
C ALA A 231 16.25 -12.50 8.23
N PHE A 232 17.04 -11.45 8.04
CA PHE A 232 16.62 -10.22 7.38
C PHE A 232 16.12 -10.47 5.95
N TYR A 233 16.96 -11.11 5.12
CA TYR A 233 16.57 -11.42 3.75
C TYR A 233 15.42 -12.44 3.70
N SER A 234 15.39 -13.44 4.60
CA SER A 234 14.28 -14.40 4.66
C SER A 234 12.95 -13.71 4.99
N ALA A 235 12.91 -12.85 6.01
CA ALA A 235 11.74 -12.08 6.37
C ALA A 235 11.31 -11.14 5.23
N PHE A 236 12.25 -10.48 4.57
CA PHE A 236 11.99 -9.65 3.40
C PHE A 236 11.31 -10.42 2.26
N PHE A 237 11.89 -11.55 1.82
CA PHE A 237 11.33 -12.37 0.74
C PHE A 237 9.97 -12.96 1.11
N ILE A 238 9.80 -13.44 2.35
CA ILE A 238 8.53 -13.96 2.84
C ILE A 238 7.45 -12.87 2.79
N THR A 239 7.68 -11.70 3.38
CA THR A 239 6.71 -10.60 3.38
C THR A 239 6.41 -10.11 1.97
N PHE A 240 7.43 -9.87 1.13
CA PHE A 240 7.26 -9.41 -0.24
C PHE A 240 6.39 -10.37 -1.08
N ASN A 241 6.67 -11.67 -1.01
CA ASN A 241 5.92 -12.67 -1.77
C ASN A 241 4.52 -12.94 -1.17
N GLN A 242 4.36 -12.88 0.16
CA GLN A 242 3.03 -12.97 0.79
C GLN A 242 2.14 -11.79 0.41
N VAL A 243 2.65 -10.56 0.42
CA VAL A 243 1.93 -9.36 -0.02
C VAL A 243 1.52 -9.48 -1.49
N ARG A 244 2.46 -9.85 -2.38
CA ARG A 244 2.17 -10.02 -3.82
C ARG A 244 1.09 -11.08 -4.08
N ARG A 245 1.03 -12.16 -3.30
CA ARG A 245 -0.03 -13.17 -3.40
C ARG A 245 -1.35 -12.70 -2.79
N GLY A 246 -1.31 -12.03 -1.63
CA GLY A 246 -2.49 -11.50 -0.95
C GLY A 246 -3.29 -10.50 -1.81
N LEU A 247 -2.60 -9.67 -2.59
CA LEU A 247 -3.25 -8.73 -3.52
C LEU A 247 -4.06 -9.41 -4.63
N VAL A 248 -3.74 -10.66 -4.99
CA VAL A 248 -4.48 -11.44 -6.01
C VAL A 248 -5.78 -12.03 -5.47
N VAL A 249 -5.81 -12.40 -4.19
CA VAL A 249 -7.02 -12.85 -3.49
C VAL A 249 -8.00 -11.69 -3.29
N GLY A 250 -7.48 -10.45 -3.31
CA GLY A 250 -8.26 -9.23 -3.25
C GLY A 250 -9.07 -8.92 -4.51
N LYS A 251 -9.56 -7.70 -4.56
CA LYS A 251 -10.44 -7.23 -5.64
C LYS A 251 -9.65 -6.91 -6.91
N LYS A 252 -9.83 -7.71 -7.96
CA LYS A 252 -9.11 -7.57 -9.24
C LYS A 252 -9.26 -6.19 -9.91
N PHE A 253 -10.44 -5.59 -9.86
CA PHE A 253 -10.74 -4.31 -10.51
C PHE A 253 -11.01 -3.21 -9.48
N LEU A 254 -10.34 -2.07 -9.61
CA LEU A 254 -10.41 -0.95 -8.68
C LEU A 254 -10.75 0.33 -9.45
N ARG A 255 -11.91 0.93 -9.15
CA ARG A 255 -12.31 2.22 -9.72
C ARG A 255 -11.43 3.34 -9.18
N LYS A 256 -11.10 4.29 -10.04
CA LYS A 256 -10.47 5.58 -9.69
C LYS A 256 -11.44 6.72 -10.02
N PRO A 257 -11.30 7.92 -9.41
CA PRO A 257 -12.26 9.03 -9.56
C PRO A 257 -12.50 9.49 -11.01
N ASN A 258 -11.50 9.36 -11.89
CA ASN A 258 -11.56 9.85 -13.27
C ASN A 258 -12.07 8.79 -14.26
N TYR A 259 -13.11 8.04 -13.89
CA TYR A 259 -13.64 6.91 -14.68
C TYR A 259 -12.62 5.82 -15.06
N GLU A 260 -11.43 5.81 -14.46
CA GLU A 260 -10.39 4.83 -14.76
C GLU A 260 -10.63 3.55 -13.96
N VAL A 261 -10.30 2.39 -14.53
CA VAL A 261 -10.33 1.11 -13.82
C VAL A 261 -8.91 0.54 -13.78
N LEU A 262 -8.36 0.44 -12.57
CA LEU A 262 -7.14 -0.31 -12.30
C LEU A 262 -7.48 -1.80 -12.19
N GLU A 263 -7.11 -2.57 -13.20
CA GLU A 263 -7.10 -4.03 -13.18
C GLU A 263 -5.75 -4.53 -12.68
N LEU A 264 -5.73 -5.40 -11.67
CA LEU A 264 -4.54 -6.13 -11.23
C LEU A 264 -4.33 -7.35 -12.13
N LEU A 265 -3.08 -7.59 -12.52
CA LEU A 265 -2.65 -8.75 -13.31
C LEU A 265 -1.88 -9.73 -12.40
N SER A 266 -2.07 -11.03 -12.62
CA SER A 266 -1.55 -12.07 -11.75
C SER A 266 -1.36 -13.41 -12.47
N ASP A 267 -0.45 -14.23 -11.95
CA ASP A 267 -0.23 -15.65 -12.31
C ASP A 267 -0.12 -16.52 -11.04
N GLU A 268 0.38 -17.76 -11.16
CA GLU A 268 0.57 -18.66 -10.01
C GLU A 268 1.53 -18.14 -8.92
N ASP A 269 2.47 -17.24 -9.25
CA ASP A 269 3.41 -16.68 -8.28
C ASP A 269 2.84 -15.49 -7.49
N GLY A 270 1.80 -14.84 -8.02
CA GLY A 270 1.07 -13.74 -7.40
C GLY A 270 0.86 -12.56 -8.35
N LEU A 271 0.90 -11.34 -7.82
CA LEU A 271 0.78 -10.11 -8.60
C LEU A 271 1.95 -9.97 -9.61
N THR A 272 1.63 -9.87 -10.90
CA THR A 272 2.58 -9.70 -12.02
C THR A 272 2.52 -8.33 -12.67
N GLY A 273 1.40 -7.60 -12.55
CA GLY A 273 1.25 -6.33 -13.25
C GLY A 273 -0.01 -5.55 -12.90
N PHE A 274 -0.25 -4.50 -13.68
CA PHE A 274 -1.50 -3.78 -13.72
C PHE A 274 -1.88 -3.38 -15.14
N LYS A 275 -3.17 -3.14 -15.35
CA LYS A 275 -3.73 -2.48 -16.52
C LYS A 275 -4.69 -1.38 -16.05
N ILE A 276 -4.42 -0.13 -16.41
CA ILE A 276 -5.34 0.99 -16.15
C ILE A 276 -6.13 1.22 -17.42
N HIS A 277 -7.41 0.86 -17.39
CA HIS A 277 -8.36 1.16 -18.46
C HIS A 277 -8.82 2.60 -18.33
N PHE A 278 -8.72 3.35 -19.43
CA PHE A 278 -9.18 4.73 -19.53
C PHE A 278 -10.56 4.77 -20.18
N PRO A 279 -11.41 5.76 -19.86
CA PRO A 279 -12.80 5.75 -20.29
C PRO A 279 -12.99 6.08 -21.78
N ASN A 280 -11.94 6.52 -22.49
CA ASN A 280 -11.93 6.59 -23.95
C ASN A 280 -11.67 5.22 -24.64
N GLY A 281 -11.65 4.13 -23.89
CA GLY A 281 -11.43 2.77 -24.38
C GLY A 281 -9.95 2.39 -24.57
N SER A 282 -9.03 3.34 -24.41
CA SER A 282 -7.59 3.05 -24.37
C SER A 282 -7.16 2.54 -22.98
N TYR A 283 -5.90 2.12 -22.84
CA TYR A 283 -5.36 1.67 -21.56
C TYR A 283 -3.85 1.85 -21.47
N ALA A 284 -3.32 1.94 -20.25
CA ALA A 284 -1.92 1.74 -19.93
C ALA A 284 -1.74 0.37 -19.23
N MET A 285 -0.59 -0.27 -19.40
CA MET A 285 -0.33 -1.60 -18.84
C MET A 285 1.14 -1.81 -18.54
N PHE A 286 1.46 -2.34 -17.37
CA PHE A 286 2.76 -2.90 -17.03
C PHE A 286 2.59 -4.35 -16.57
N GLU A 287 3.42 -5.26 -17.06
CA GLU A 287 3.46 -6.65 -16.58
C GLU A 287 4.90 -7.17 -16.55
N ARG A 288 5.32 -7.71 -15.39
CA ARG A 288 6.59 -8.41 -15.17
C ARG A 288 6.30 -9.88 -14.90
N LYS A 289 6.89 -10.78 -15.69
CA LYS A 289 6.73 -12.24 -15.54
C LYS A 289 8.07 -12.92 -15.35
N LYS A 290 8.15 -13.83 -14.36
CA LYS A 290 9.39 -14.39 -13.77
C LYS A 290 10.47 -14.81 -14.77
N TYR A 291 10.09 -15.35 -15.93
CA TYR A 291 11.03 -15.71 -17.01
C TYR A 291 10.69 -15.10 -18.39
N LYS A 292 9.59 -14.34 -18.52
CA LYS A 292 9.14 -13.77 -19.80
C LYS A 292 9.55 -12.30 -19.99
N GLY A 293 10.13 -11.68 -18.96
CA GLY A 293 10.61 -10.30 -18.97
C GLY A 293 9.54 -9.31 -18.52
N THR A 294 9.69 -8.06 -18.93
CA THR A 294 8.72 -6.98 -18.68
C THR A 294 8.09 -6.51 -19.98
N THR A 295 6.78 -6.23 -19.94
CA THR A 295 6.04 -5.60 -21.03
C THR A 295 5.38 -4.33 -20.54
N GLY A 296 5.34 -3.32 -21.39
CA GLY A 296 4.78 -2.01 -21.08
C GLY A 296 4.03 -1.44 -22.27
N LEU A 297 2.87 -0.84 -22.02
CA LEU A 297 2.11 -0.08 -23.02
C LEU A 297 1.61 1.23 -22.39
N ASN A 298 1.73 2.33 -23.14
CA ASN A 298 1.21 3.65 -22.77
C ASN A 298 1.67 4.13 -21.39
N LEU A 299 2.92 3.86 -21.02
CA LEU A 299 3.55 4.37 -19.81
C LEU A 299 4.99 4.79 -20.08
N MET A 300 5.48 5.73 -19.27
CA MET A 300 6.87 6.18 -19.26
C MET A 300 7.34 6.30 -17.82
N CYS A 301 8.46 5.67 -17.49
CA CYS A 301 9.13 5.88 -16.21
C CYS A 301 9.84 7.24 -16.24
N LEU A 302 9.46 8.15 -15.34
CA LEU A 302 10.13 9.43 -15.17
C LEU A 302 11.26 9.30 -14.14
N GLU A 303 11.99 10.39 -13.86
CA GLU A 303 12.87 10.42 -12.70
C GLU A 303 12.08 10.28 -11.38
N GLU A 304 10.89 10.88 -11.33
CA GLU A 304 9.99 10.88 -10.19
C GLU A 304 8.59 10.47 -10.69
N GLY A 305 8.15 9.26 -10.34
CA GLY A 305 6.85 8.70 -10.74
C GLY A 305 6.83 8.02 -12.10
N ILE A 306 5.62 7.65 -12.51
CA ILE A 306 5.31 7.03 -13.80
C ILE A 306 4.25 7.87 -14.49
N GLN A 307 4.53 8.30 -15.71
CA GLN A 307 3.55 8.97 -16.57
C GLN A 307 2.74 7.92 -17.33
N LEU A 308 1.43 8.16 -17.46
CA LEU A 308 0.52 7.31 -18.23
C LEU A 308 0.00 8.09 -19.44
N ASN A 309 0.04 7.48 -20.62
CA ASN A 309 -0.43 8.08 -21.86
C ASN A 309 -1.88 7.67 -22.11
N VAL A 310 -2.82 8.58 -21.84
CA VAL A 310 -4.27 8.30 -21.91
C VAL A 310 -4.84 8.31 -23.35
N GLY A 311 -4.02 8.50 -24.38
CA GLY A 311 -4.46 8.53 -25.77
C GLY A 311 -5.27 9.78 -26.15
N ASP A 312 -6.42 9.58 -26.79
CA ASP A 312 -7.31 10.66 -27.26
C ASP A 312 -7.90 11.44 -26.06
N LEU A 313 -7.33 12.62 -25.80
CA LEU A 313 -7.73 13.51 -24.70
C LEU A 313 -9.16 14.04 -24.83
N LYS A 314 -9.66 14.24 -26.06
CA LYS A 314 -11.02 14.72 -26.28
C LYS A 314 -12.01 13.66 -25.81
N LYS A 315 -11.87 12.43 -26.31
CA LYS A 315 -12.68 11.29 -25.84
C LYS A 315 -12.47 10.99 -24.36
N TYR A 316 -11.26 11.18 -23.83
CA TYR A 316 -11.00 10.98 -22.41
C TYR A 316 -11.85 11.94 -21.56
N ASN A 317 -11.89 13.21 -21.92
CA ASN A 317 -12.65 14.26 -21.21
C ASN A 317 -14.16 14.17 -21.44
N GLU A 318 -14.60 13.72 -22.61
CA GLU A 318 -16.02 13.57 -22.97
C GLU A 318 -16.68 12.30 -22.40
N ALA A 319 -15.89 11.28 -22.01
CA ALA A 319 -16.43 10.01 -21.52
C ALA A 319 -17.03 10.10 -20.10
N ASP A 320 -18.13 9.37 -19.90
CA ASP A 320 -19.09 9.53 -18.81
C ASP A 320 -19.33 8.25 -17.98
N GLY A 321 -18.41 7.29 -18.04
CA GLY A 321 -18.49 6.02 -17.32
C GLY A 321 -17.17 5.24 -17.27
N TRP A 322 -17.09 4.26 -16.38
CA TRP A 322 -15.97 3.31 -16.29
C TRP A 322 -16.10 2.29 -17.41
N TYR A 323 -15.01 2.03 -18.14
CA TYR A 323 -14.97 0.99 -19.17
C TYR A 323 -13.78 0.05 -18.95
N VAL A 324 -13.97 -1.24 -19.23
CA VAL A 324 -12.94 -2.28 -19.23
C VAL A 324 -12.98 -2.96 -20.60
N ASN A 325 -11.89 -2.87 -21.36
CA ASN A 325 -11.81 -3.36 -22.74
C ASN A 325 -13.01 -2.92 -23.63
N GLY A 326 -13.43 -1.65 -23.51
CA GLY A 326 -14.53 -1.06 -24.28
C GLY A 326 -15.95 -1.43 -23.81
N LYS A 327 -16.10 -2.23 -22.75
CA LYS A 327 -17.40 -2.57 -22.15
C LYS A 327 -17.62 -1.79 -20.85
N SER A 328 -18.86 -1.38 -20.57
CA SER A 328 -19.20 -0.70 -19.30
C SER A 328 -18.79 -1.56 -18.11
N PHE A 329 -18.08 -0.97 -17.15
CA PHE A 329 -17.65 -1.61 -15.91
C PHE A 329 -18.54 -1.17 -14.76
N GLU A 330 -19.54 -2.00 -14.46
CA GLU A 330 -20.46 -1.78 -13.36
C GLU A 330 -20.00 -2.48 -12.08
N GLU A 331 -20.11 -1.79 -10.95
CA GLU A 331 -19.79 -2.33 -9.65
C GLU A 331 -20.94 -2.09 -8.65
N TYR A 332 -21.69 -3.15 -8.38
CA TYR A 332 -22.83 -3.14 -7.47
C TYR A 332 -22.38 -3.22 -6.00
N GLY A 333 -23.21 -2.71 -5.08
CA GLY A 333 -22.96 -2.81 -3.65
C GLY A 333 -21.79 -1.96 -3.15
N THR A 334 -21.40 -0.91 -3.89
CA THR A 334 -20.34 0.02 -3.49
C THR A 334 -20.85 1.43 -3.20
N ARG A 335 -20.10 2.12 -2.35
CA ARG A 335 -20.32 3.49 -1.89
C ARG A 335 -19.01 4.28 -1.98
N TYR A 336 -19.10 5.59 -2.14
CA TYR A 336 -17.94 6.45 -2.37
C TYR A 336 -17.08 6.59 -1.11
N ASN A 337 -17.73 6.81 0.03
CA ASN A 337 -17.03 6.97 1.29
C ASN A 337 -16.94 5.66 2.07
N ARG A 338 -15.95 5.55 2.96
CA ARG A 338 -16.00 4.57 4.06
C ARG A 338 -17.15 4.91 5.02
N ILE A 339 -17.68 3.93 5.73
CA ILE A 339 -18.72 4.13 6.75
C ILE A 339 -18.20 5.09 7.84
N GLY A 340 -18.96 6.14 8.14
CA GLY A 340 -18.61 7.15 9.14
C GLY A 340 -17.63 8.23 8.66
N PHE A 341 -17.16 8.16 7.41
CA PHE A 341 -16.37 9.22 6.77
C PHE A 341 -17.21 9.87 5.68
N TRP A 342 -17.15 11.20 5.55
CA TRP A 342 -17.87 11.93 4.49
C TRP A 342 -16.88 12.86 3.77
N PHE A 343 -16.46 12.45 2.58
CA PHE A 343 -15.60 13.24 1.71
C PHE A 343 -16.45 14.02 0.70
N PRO A 344 -16.02 15.23 0.29
CA PRO A 344 -16.61 15.86 -0.88
C PRO A 344 -16.34 15.01 -2.12
N ILE A 345 -17.23 15.05 -3.11
CA ILE A 345 -16.95 14.41 -4.41
C ILE A 345 -15.80 15.17 -5.08
N ILE A 346 -14.65 14.52 -5.20
CA ILE A 346 -13.49 15.00 -5.98
C ILE A 346 -13.63 14.47 -7.41
N PHE A 347 -13.92 15.37 -8.34
CA PHE A 347 -13.98 15.07 -9.78
C PHE A 347 -13.07 16.04 -10.53
N SER A 348 -11.98 15.56 -11.12
CA SER A 348 -10.90 16.42 -11.64
C SER A 348 -11.09 16.86 -13.10
N ARG A 349 -12.31 16.73 -13.64
CA ARG A 349 -12.67 17.10 -15.02
C ARG A 349 -13.76 18.16 -14.99
N ASN A 350 -14.10 18.71 -16.15
CA ASN A 350 -15.27 19.58 -16.25
C ASN A 350 -16.54 18.81 -15.82
N SER A 351 -17.20 19.29 -14.77
CA SER A 351 -18.44 18.73 -14.24
C SER A 351 -19.71 19.18 -14.97
N ASP A 352 -19.63 20.24 -15.79
CA ASP A 352 -20.78 20.85 -16.50
C ASP A 352 -21.55 19.83 -17.34
N THR A 353 -20.83 18.89 -17.96
CA THR A 353 -21.43 17.80 -18.76
C THR A 353 -22.26 16.86 -17.89
N LEU A 354 -21.80 16.54 -16.68
CA LEU A 354 -22.52 15.69 -15.72
C LEU A 354 -23.70 16.43 -15.08
N GLN A 355 -23.53 17.72 -14.75
CA GLN A 355 -24.62 18.56 -14.25
C GLN A 355 -25.72 18.68 -15.31
N LYS A 356 -25.34 19.01 -16.55
CA LYS A 356 -26.26 19.07 -17.70
C LYS A 356 -27.01 17.74 -17.86
N LYS A 357 -26.30 16.61 -17.94
CA LYS A 357 -26.88 15.26 -18.04
C LYS A 357 -27.88 14.97 -16.92
N ALA A 358 -27.56 15.32 -15.67
CA ALA A 358 -28.48 15.17 -14.54
C ALA A 358 -29.73 16.06 -14.67
N THR A 359 -29.57 17.32 -15.09
CA THR A 359 -30.69 18.26 -15.28
C THR A 359 -31.59 17.93 -16.48
N GLU A 360 -31.05 17.33 -17.53
CA GLU A 360 -31.82 16.86 -18.70
C GLU A 360 -32.62 15.58 -18.39
N ALA A 361 -32.11 14.72 -17.50
CA ALA A 361 -32.76 13.47 -17.12
C ALA A 361 -34.02 13.66 -16.24
N THR A 362 -34.12 14.75 -15.47
CA THR A 362 -35.26 14.99 -14.56
C THR A 362 -35.33 16.45 -14.12
N LYS A 363 -36.54 16.96 -13.85
CA LYS A 363 -36.76 18.31 -13.26
C LYS A 363 -36.68 18.34 -11.73
N ASP A 364 -36.64 17.16 -11.10
CA ASP A 364 -36.56 16.99 -9.65
C ASP A 364 -35.13 17.25 -9.15
N LYS A 365 -34.95 18.32 -8.36
CA LYS A 365 -33.64 18.75 -7.83
C LYS A 365 -32.98 17.75 -6.88
N VAL A 366 -33.76 16.95 -6.16
CA VAL A 366 -33.24 15.93 -5.24
C VAL A 366 -32.67 14.78 -6.06
N VAL A 367 -33.43 14.33 -7.07
CA VAL A 367 -33.00 13.29 -8.02
C VAL A 367 -31.80 13.76 -8.85
N GLN A 368 -31.76 15.03 -9.29
CA GLN A 368 -30.58 15.63 -9.93
C GLN A 368 -29.31 15.50 -9.05
N GLY A 369 -29.43 15.79 -7.74
CA GLY A 369 -28.34 15.60 -6.78
C GLY A 369 -27.82 14.15 -6.71
N CYS A 370 -28.74 13.19 -6.62
CA CYS A 370 -28.40 11.76 -6.64
C CYS A 370 -27.77 11.32 -7.97
N LEU A 371 -28.32 11.76 -9.11
CA LEU A 371 -27.79 11.48 -10.45
C LEU A 371 -26.36 12.02 -10.60
N PHE A 372 -26.11 13.27 -10.18
CA PHE A 372 -24.76 13.82 -10.22
C PHE A 372 -23.78 13.02 -9.36
N TYR A 373 -24.17 12.61 -8.15
CA TYR A 373 -23.34 11.72 -7.32
C TYR A 373 -23.03 10.39 -8.03
N ILE A 374 -24.04 9.74 -8.63
CA ILE A 374 -23.87 8.48 -9.36
C ILE A 374 -22.96 8.68 -10.58
N TYR A 375 -23.10 9.79 -11.31
CA TYR A 375 -22.27 10.09 -12.47
C TYR A 375 -20.83 10.39 -12.06
N ALA A 376 -20.60 11.30 -11.11
CA ALA A 376 -19.26 11.73 -10.73
C ALA A 376 -18.45 10.65 -9.97
N THR A 377 -19.12 9.70 -9.31
CA THR A 377 -18.45 8.66 -8.48
C THR A 377 -18.64 7.23 -8.99
N GLY A 378 -19.67 6.97 -9.79
CA GLY A 378 -20.01 5.65 -10.33
C GLY A 378 -20.76 4.74 -9.39
N HIS A 379 -20.86 5.11 -8.12
CA HIS A 379 -21.56 4.31 -7.14
C HIS A 379 -23.06 4.47 -7.33
N LYS A 380 -23.70 3.43 -7.86
CA LYS A 380 -25.16 3.33 -7.99
C LYS A 380 -25.78 3.17 -6.59
N ALA A 381 -25.81 4.26 -5.84
CA ALA A 381 -26.28 4.32 -4.47
C ALA A 381 -26.79 5.72 -4.11
N ILE A 382 -27.59 5.79 -3.04
CA ILE A 382 -27.95 7.03 -2.35
C ILE A 382 -27.29 6.97 -0.96
N GLU A 383 -26.31 7.84 -0.71
CA GLU A 383 -25.71 7.99 0.62
C GLU A 383 -26.43 9.09 1.42
N PHE A 384 -26.75 8.79 2.67
CA PHE A 384 -27.44 9.71 3.59
C PHE A 384 -26.98 9.53 5.03
N VAL A 385 -27.42 10.42 5.92
CA VAL A 385 -27.08 10.43 7.35
C VAL A 385 -28.37 10.51 8.15
N ILE A 386 -28.47 9.77 9.26
CA ILE A 386 -29.58 9.85 10.22
C ILE A 386 -29.04 10.40 11.55
N LYS A 387 -29.74 11.37 12.14
CA LYS A 387 -29.50 11.91 13.49
C LYS A 387 -30.70 11.57 14.38
N SER A 388 -30.45 10.99 15.55
CA SER A 388 -31.47 10.54 16.50
C SER A 388 -31.07 10.90 17.94
N LYS A 389 -32.00 11.36 18.78
CA LYS A 389 -31.76 11.44 20.25
C LYS A 389 -31.68 10.06 20.92
N SER A 390 -32.30 9.05 20.32
CA SER A 390 -32.46 7.71 20.89
C SER A 390 -31.47 6.72 20.26
N ASP A 391 -30.88 5.83 21.05
CA ASP A 391 -30.00 4.78 20.52
C ASP A 391 -30.83 3.70 19.78
N LEU A 392 -30.70 3.69 18.45
CA LEU A 392 -31.34 2.71 17.58
C LEU A 392 -30.68 1.31 17.65
N ARG A 393 -29.43 1.20 18.17
CA ARG A 393 -28.66 -0.07 18.23
C ARG A 393 -29.23 -1.08 19.22
N GLN A 394 -29.75 -0.61 20.36
CA GLN A 394 -30.23 -1.48 21.44
C GLN A 394 -31.41 -2.38 21.04
N LYS A 395 -31.96 -2.20 19.82
CA LYS A 395 -33.03 -3.02 19.24
C LYS A 395 -32.61 -3.62 17.90
N GLY A 396 -31.34 -4.02 17.73
CA GLY A 396 -30.70 -4.37 16.45
C GLY A 396 -31.41 -5.39 15.54
N ASN A 397 -32.25 -6.28 16.09
CA ASN A 397 -33.10 -7.19 15.30
C ASN A 397 -34.23 -6.46 14.54
N LEU A 398 -34.44 -5.17 14.79
CA LEU A 398 -35.61 -4.42 14.35
C LEU A 398 -35.36 -3.55 13.11
N LEU A 399 -34.12 -3.06 12.94
CA LEU A 399 -33.70 -2.35 11.72
C LEU A 399 -33.87 -3.26 10.49
N LYS A 400 -33.52 -4.54 10.60
CA LYS A 400 -33.75 -5.57 9.55
C LYS A 400 -35.22 -5.93 9.35
N LYS A 401 -36.05 -5.92 10.42
CA LYS A 401 -37.49 -6.26 10.32
C LYS A 401 -38.31 -5.19 9.60
N LEU A 402 -37.97 -3.90 9.75
CA LEU A 402 -38.66 -2.81 9.06
C LEU A 402 -38.43 -2.80 7.54
N LEU A 403 -37.37 -3.47 7.06
CA LEU A 403 -36.96 -3.45 5.65
C LEU A 403 -37.46 -4.65 4.81
N GLY A 404 -38.13 -5.63 5.43
CA GLY A 404 -38.68 -6.78 4.71
C GLY A 404 -37.65 -7.53 3.83
N LYS A 405 -38.10 -7.96 2.63
CA LYS A 405 -37.25 -8.65 1.65
C LYS A 405 -36.20 -7.72 0.99
N ASP A 406 -36.44 -6.41 1.00
CA ASP A 406 -35.56 -5.39 0.39
C ASP A 406 -34.43 -4.93 1.32
N SER A 407 -34.30 -5.52 2.50
CA SER A 407 -33.19 -5.35 3.46
C SER A 407 -31.77 -5.58 2.92
N LYS A 408 -31.62 -6.04 1.68
CA LYS A 408 -30.33 -6.10 0.97
C LYS A 408 -29.92 -4.78 0.29
N LYS A 409 -30.88 -3.89 0.02
CA LYS A 409 -30.62 -2.59 -0.65
C LYS A 409 -30.20 -1.52 0.34
N LEU A 410 -30.79 -1.48 1.54
CA LEU A 410 -30.48 -0.48 2.56
C LEU A 410 -29.53 -1.01 3.65
N ILE A 411 -28.37 -0.36 3.78
CA ILE A 411 -27.44 -0.51 4.91
C ILE A 411 -27.52 0.75 5.78
N ILE A 412 -27.58 0.57 7.10
CA ILE A 412 -27.48 1.65 8.09
C ILE A 412 -26.52 1.20 9.18
N GLU A 413 -25.44 1.94 9.36
CA GLU A 413 -24.39 1.66 10.33
C GLU A 413 -24.31 2.77 11.37
N ASN A 414 -24.07 2.42 12.63
CA ASN A 414 -23.89 3.41 13.68
C ASN A 414 -22.49 4.03 13.61
N ILE A 415 -22.42 5.36 13.71
CA ILE A 415 -21.15 6.06 13.88
C ILE A 415 -20.85 6.13 15.39
N PRO A 416 -19.72 5.59 15.87
CA PRO A 416 -19.33 5.71 17.27
C PRO A 416 -19.28 7.17 17.71
N ASN A 417 -19.93 7.48 18.83
CA ASN A 417 -20.17 8.85 19.27
C ASN A 417 -19.36 9.15 20.55
N ASN A 418 -18.60 10.25 20.54
CA ASN A 418 -17.66 10.64 21.60
C ASN A 418 -18.33 11.41 22.75
N GLY A 419 -19.57 11.07 23.12
CA GLY A 419 -20.28 11.66 24.27
C GLY A 419 -21.39 12.66 23.96
N ASN A 420 -21.73 12.94 22.69
CA ASN A 420 -22.82 13.85 22.37
C ASN A 420 -24.22 13.28 22.68
N SER A 421 -25.19 14.16 22.95
CA SER A 421 -26.58 13.81 23.28
C SER A 421 -27.43 13.29 22.11
N SER A 422 -26.83 13.07 20.92
CA SER A 422 -27.50 12.50 19.75
C SER A 422 -26.62 11.48 19.04
N PHE A 423 -27.23 10.36 18.64
CA PHE A 423 -26.62 9.29 17.87
C PHE A 423 -26.66 9.61 16.37
N LEU A 424 -25.57 9.31 15.68
CA LEU A 424 -25.46 9.42 14.22
C LEU A 424 -25.39 8.02 13.58
N TYR A 425 -25.98 7.91 12.40
CA TYR A 425 -25.95 6.69 11.59
C TYR A 425 -25.65 7.05 10.12
N ASP A 426 -24.83 6.23 9.49
CA ASP A 426 -24.46 6.35 8.08
C ASP A 426 -25.35 5.41 7.25
N GLY A 427 -26.17 5.99 6.37
CA GLY A 427 -27.12 5.27 5.51
C GLY A 427 -26.60 5.12 4.07
N THR A 428 -26.88 3.98 3.46
CA THR A 428 -26.62 3.72 2.03
C THR A 428 -27.72 2.86 1.44
N TYR A 429 -28.43 3.38 0.44
CA TYR A 429 -29.38 2.61 -0.36
C TYR A 429 -28.76 2.28 -1.72
N TYR A 430 -28.53 1.01 -2.02
CA TYR A 430 -27.98 0.57 -3.32
C TYR A 430 -29.06 0.51 -4.40
N LEU A 431 -28.72 1.01 -5.58
CA LEU A 431 -29.58 1.09 -6.75
C LEU A 431 -29.20 0.04 -7.78
N GLU A 432 -30.19 -0.53 -8.46
CA GLU A 432 -29.97 -1.45 -9.58
C GLU A 432 -29.50 -0.70 -10.84
N ASN A 433 -29.97 0.53 -11.02
CA ASN A 433 -29.66 1.40 -12.13
C ASN A 433 -29.83 2.88 -11.73
N ASP A 434 -29.42 3.77 -12.62
CA ASP A 434 -29.38 5.22 -12.50
C ASP A 434 -30.59 5.93 -13.13
N ARG A 435 -31.70 5.23 -13.39
CA ARG A 435 -32.91 5.87 -13.92
C ARG A 435 -33.57 6.77 -12.86
N PRO A 436 -34.09 7.95 -13.25
CA PRO A 436 -34.78 8.86 -12.32
C PRO A 436 -35.90 8.18 -11.51
N GLU A 437 -36.66 7.26 -12.12
CA GLU A 437 -37.76 6.52 -11.47
C GLU A 437 -37.24 5.59 -10.38
N THR A 438 -36.12 4.89 -10.64
CA THR A 438 -35.47 4.02 -9.64
C THR A 438 -34.93 4.82 -8.47
N ILE A 439 -34.39 6.03 -8.72
CA ILE A 439 -33.93 6.93 -7.66
C ILE A 439 -35.11 7.48 -6.84
N ARG A 440 -36.21 7.93 -7.48
CA ARG A 440 -37.42 8.38 -6.77
C ARG A 440 -38.00 7.30 -5.87
N ASN A 441 -38.10 6.06 -6.36
CA ASN A 441 -38.58 4.94 -5.55
C ASN A 441 -37.67 4.67 -4.34
N ALA A 442 -36.35 4.71 -4.53
CA ALA A 442 -35.40 4.55 -3.43
C ALA A 442 -35.46 5.70 -2.39
N LEU A 443 -35.72 6.94 -2.83
CA LEU A 443 -35.96 8.08 -1.93
C LEU A 443 -37.24 7.87 -1.10
N ASN A 444 -38.34 7.47 -1.75
CA ASN A 444 -39.60 7.13 -1.07
C ASN A 444 -39.41 5.98 -0.06
N ASP A 445 -38.61 4.96 -0.38
CA ASP A 445 -38.30 3.86 0.55
C ASP A 445 -37.52 4.36 1.78
N ILE A 446 -36.56 5.27 1.59
CA ILE A 446 -35.83 5.91 2.69
C ILE A 446 -36.80 6.72 3.56
N GLU A 447 -37.69 7.53 2.98
CA GLU A 447 -38.70 8.30 3.72
C GLU A 447 -39.64 7.42 4.54
N ASN A 448 -40.24 6.41 3.90
CA ASN A 448 -41.10 5.41 4.55
C ASN A 448 -40.39 4.69 5.72
N TYR A 449 -39.10 4.40 5.55
CA TYR A 449 -38.26 3.80 6.58
C TYR A 449 -38.02 4.75 7.75
N ILE A 450 -37.66 6.02 7.49
CA ILE A 450 -37.43 7.04 8.51
C ILE A 450 -38.72 7.32 9.30
N ASP A 451 -39.87 7.39 8.64
CA ASP A 451 -41.15 7.54 9.33
C ASP A 451 -41.53 6.30 10.14
N GLY A 452 -41.13 5.11 9.68
CA GLY A 452 -41.17 3.87 10.46
C GLY A 452 -40.33 3.93 11.74
N LEU A 453 -39.18 4.63 11.71
CA LEU A 453 -38.38 4.90 12.90
C LEU A 453 -39.05 5.97 13.78
N LYS A 454 -39.51 7.11 13.24
CA LYS A 454 -40.19 8.18 14.01
C LYS A 454 -41.39 7.64 14.80
N ARG A 455 -42.29 6.91 14.13
CA ARG A 455 -43.46 6.25 14.75
C ARG A 455 -43.10 5.32 15.93
N LYS A 456 -41.85 4.85 16.01
CA LYS A 456 -41.40 3.87 17.00
C LYS A 456 -40.49 4.44 18.10
N PHE A 457 -39.71 5.46 17.78
CA PHE A 457 -38.67 6.03 18.65
C PHE A 457 -38.89 7.52 18.97
N GLY A 458 -40.00 8.10 18.48
CA GLY A 458 -40.38 9.50 18.62
C GLY A 458 -39.85 10.38 17.48
N ASP A 459 -40.43 11.57 17.33
CA ASP A 459 -40.16 12.49 16.21
C ASP A 459 -38.78 13.15 16.23
N ASN A 460 -37.92 12.79 17.19
CA ASN A 460 -36.54 13.28 17.31
C ASN A 460 -35.56 12.53 16.37
N ILE A 461 -36.03 12.11 15.18
CA ILE A 461 -35.25 11.44 14.15
C ILE A 461 -35.34 12.24 12.86
N ASN A 462 -34.18 12.67 12.37
CA ASN A 462 -34.03 13.41 11.12
C ASN A 462 -33.01 12.71 10.23
N TYR A 463 -33.12 12.89 8.90
CA TYR A 463 -32.11 12.43 7.95
C TYR A 463 -31.81 13.51 6.91
N ARG A 464 -30.64 13.42 6.27
CA ARG A 464 -30.26 14.26 5.13
C ARG A 464 -29.44 13.44 4.13
N LEU A 465 -29.64 13.66 2.84
CA LEU A 465 -28.75 13.16 1.79
C LEU A 465 -27.36 13.80 1.95
N LYS A 466 -26.28 13.04 1.69
CA LYS A 466 -24.92 13.59 1.74
C LYS A 466 -24.60 14.52 0.58
N TYR A 467 -25.22 14.28 -0.58
CA TYR A 467 -24.90 14.96 -1.83
C TYR A 467 -26.15 15.56 -2.45
N GLN A 468 -26.15 16.89 -2.63
CA GLN A 468 -27.23 17.66 -3.24
C GLN A 468 -26.63 18.67 -4.22
N MET A 469 -27.22 18.82 -5.41
CA MET A 469 -26.75 19.79 -6.43
C MET A 469 -27.16 21.24 -6.14
N TYR A 470 -28.18 21.44 -5.31
CA TYR A 470 -28.73 22.75 -5.00
C TYR A 470 -28.87 22.87 -3.50
N SER A 471 -28.43 23.99 -2.94
CA SER A 471 -28.91 24.41 -1.63
C SER A 471 -30.40 24.67 -1.73
N ASP A 472 -31.14 24.03 -0.85
CA ASP A 472 -32.43 24.52 -0.42
C ASP A 472 -32.21 25.92 0.17
N GLY A 473 -32.93 26.95 -0.32
CA GLY A 473 -32.72 28.36 0.05
C GLY A 473 -32.92 28.68 1.55
N SER A 474 -33.30 27.67 2.33
CA SER A 474 -33.23 27.55 3.78
C SER A 474 -31.82 27.70 4.35
N ALA A 475 -30.75 27.44 3.58
CA ALA A 475 -29.36 27.47 4.05
C ALA A 475 -28.89 28.82 4.67
N GLY A 476 -29.64 29.90 4.49
CA GLY A 476 -29.41 31.22 5.11
C GLY A 476 -30.52 31.75 6.04
N LYS A 477 -31.62 31.02 6.28
CA LYS A 477 -32.68 31.48 7.19
C LYS A 477 -32.44 30.97 8.62
N LYS A 478 -32.01 31.87 9.51
CA LYS A 478 -32.06 31.65 10.96
C LYS A 478 -33.52 31.47 11.39
N GLU A 479 -33.93 30.24 11.68
CA GLU A 479 -35.18 30.00 12.38
C GLU A 479 -35.08 30.52 13.82
N LYS A 480 -36.14 31.16 14.32
CA LYS A 480 -36.20 31.62 15.72
C LYS A 480 -36.36 30.40 16.62
N THR A 481 -35.35 30.12 17.44
CA THR A 481 -35.41 29.09 18.47
C THR A 481 -36.37 29.50 19.59
N GLY A 482 -37.59 28.96 19.53
CA GLY A 482 -38.55 28.92 20.63
C GLY A 482 -38.86 27.47 20.98
N GLU A 483 -38.60 27.10 22.23
CA GLU A 483 -38.94 25.85 22.93
C GLU A 483 -39.00 24.52 22.12
N ASN A 484 -38.02 23.66 22.43
CA ASN A 484 -38.03 22.19 22.31
C ASN A 484 -37.60 21.46 21.01
N THR A 485 -37.05 22.15 20.00
CA THR A 485 -36.15 21.52 19.01
C THR A 485 -35.02 22.43 18.52
N PHE A 486 -34.00 21.80 17.94
CA PHE A 486 -32.69 22.33 17.51
C PHE A 486 -32.58 22.24 15.98
N SER A 487 -31.76 23.09 15.37
CA SER A 487 -31.57 23.13 13.91
C SER A 487 -30.70 21.97 13.38
N ILE A 488 -30.86 21.70 12.08
CA ILE A 488 -29.86 21.05 11.25
C ILE A 488 -29.53 22.03 10.12
N THR A 489 -28.31 22.55 10.09
CA THR A 489 -27.88 23.51 9.07
C THR A 489 -26.57 23.04 8.45
N PHE A 490 -26.61 22.62 7.19
CA PHE A 490 -25.40 22.41 6.40
C PHE A 490 -25.24 23.63 5.47
N SER A 491 -24.56 24.68 5.94
CA SER A 491 -23.94 25.64 5.01
C SER A 491 -22.68 25.00 4.43
N MET A 492 -22.36 25.37 3.20
CA MET A 492 -21.01 25.81 2.87
C MET A 492 -21.07 26.68 1.63
N ASP A 493 -20.20 27.68 1.64
CA ASP A 493 -20.16 28.77 0.70
C ASP A 493 -18.70 29.15 0.27
N ASP A 494 -17.57 28.49 0.58
CA ASP A 494 -17.20 27.19 1.21
C ASP A 494 -17.65 25.89 0.42
N PRO A 495 -17.03 24.68 0.57
CA PRO A 495 -17.32 23.46 -0.25
C PRO A 495 -18.37 22.33 0.09
N ARG A 496 -19.10 22.29 1.22
CA ARG A 496 -20.34 21.43 1.40
C ARG A 496 -21.39 21.89 0.35
N THR A 497 -22.33 21.08 -0.16
CA THR A 497 -23.11 20.05 0.53
C THR A 497 -23.31 18.73 -0.27
N THR A 498 -22.28 17.95 -0.63
CA THR A 498 -20.82 18.15 -0.56
C THR A 498 -20.17 17.81 -1.92
N LEU A 499 -20.18 18.78 -2.84
CA LEU A 499 -19.67 18.62 -4.21
C LEU A 499 -18.45 19.53 -4.43
N VAL A 500 -17.29 18.95 -4.73
CA VAL A 500 -16.05 19.72 -4.94
C VAL A 500 -15.38 19.29 -6.24
N ALA A 501 -15.90 19.82 -7.35
CA ALA A 501 -15.13 19.94 -8.58
C ALA A 501 -14.02 20.99 -8.35
N SER A 502 -12.90 20.57 -7.78
CA SER A 502 -11.72 21.39 -7.53
C SER A 502 -10.48 20.77 -8.19
N ASN A 503 -9.73 21.62 -8.87
CA ASN A 503 -8.42 21.39 -9.42
C ASN A 503 -7.28 21.92 -8.51
N LEU A 504 -7.57 22.20 -7.23
CA LEU A 504 -6.63 22.72 -6.23
C LEU A 504 -6.39 21.73 -5.07
N GLU A 505 -5.14 21.65 -4.57
CA GLU A 505 -4.74 20.92 -3.35
C GLU A 505 -5.26 21.60 -2.05
N LEU A 506 -6.57 21.83 -1.94
CA LEU A 506 -7.16 22.67 -0.88
C LEU A 506 -7.43 21.98 0.48
N PHE A 507 -7.02 20.73 0.67
CA PHE A 507 -7.42 19.93 1.85
C PHE A 507 -6.25 19.30 2.62
N PRO A 508 -6.35 19.16 3.96
CA PRO A 508 -5.24 18.77 4.83
C PRO A 508 -4.80 17.31 4.63
N LYS A 509 -3.49 17.06 4.68
CA LYS A 509 -2.87 15.77 4.32
C LYS A 509 -2.87 14.70 5.44
N ALA A 510 -3.39 14.99 6.64
CA ALA A 510 -3.20 14.13 7.83
C ALA A 510 -4.45 13.86 8.70
N ASP A 511 -5.50 14.68 8.64
CA ASP A 511 -6.70 14.56 9.47
C ASP A 511 -7.96 14.74 8.61
N TRP A 512 -8.68 13.63 8.42
CA TRP A 512 -9.98 13.58 7.74
C TRP A 512 -11.07 13.06 8.69
N LYS A 513 -11.05 13.50 9.95
CA LYS A 513 -12.21 13.36 10.85
C LYS A 513 -13.18 14.52 10.61
N ILE A 514 -14.47 14.24 10.77
CA ILE A 514 -15.48 15.29 10.90
C ILE A 514 -15.15 16.04 12.18
N LYS A 515 -14.82 17.33 12.06
CA LYS A 515 -14.59 18.18 13.21
C LYS A 515 -15.91 18.62 13.82
N GLU A 516 -15.93 18.78 15.14
CA GLU A 516 -17.17 18.98 15.90
C GLU A 516 -17.80 20.34 15.60
N GLU A 517 -16.99 21.32 15.22
CA GLU A 517 -17.39 22.65 14.73
C GLU A 517 -18.09 22.66 13.35
N TRP A 518 -18.31 21.51 12.70
CA TRP A 518 -18.92 21.41 11.35
C TRP A 518 -20.33 20.77 11.32
N VAL A 519 -21.01 20.63 12.46
CA VAL A 519 -22.28 19.86 12.64
C VAL A 519 -23.42 20.69 13.23
#